data_AF-A0A524EVF0-F1
#
_entry.id   AF-A0A524EVF0-F1
#
_cell.length_a   1.000
_cell.length_b   1.000
_cell.length_c   1.000
_cell.angle_alpha   90.00
_cell.angle_beta   90.00
_cell.angle_gamma   90.00
#
_symmetry.space_group_name_H-M   'P 1'
#
loop_
_entity.id
_entity.type
_entity.pdbx_description
1 polymer ?
#
loop_
_entity_poly.entity_id
_entity_poly.type
_entity_poly.pdbx_seq_one_letter_code
_entity_poly.pdbx_strand_id
1 'polypeptide(L)'
;MFSKEDVEILAYQRYKSNESYEKSVWYLAELCVKINKNVRNGYDIKPLETDNVVLLIRDDVDGQLIPPSVEEIREVAEIIYKEAPPKSQLDWFIAEKSLLYREIKKAIENHHRNKDC
;
A
#
# COMPACT_ATOMS: atom_id res chain seq x y z
N MET A 1 4.84 -12.15 -7.95
CA MET A 1 5.85 -11.16 -7.57
C MET A 1 5.79 -9.99 -8.54
N PHE A 2 5.79 -8.74 -8.05
CA PHE A 2 6.06 -7.59 -8.92
C PHE A 2 7.58 -7.38 -8.97
N SER A 3 8.09 -7.06 -10.14
CA SER A 3 9.50 -6.81 -10.39
C SER A 3 9.87 -5.37 -10.05
N LYS A 4 11.17 -5.09 -9.96
CA LYS A 4 11.65 -3.71 -9.86
C LYS A 4 11.23 -2.88 -11.09
N GLU A 5 11.16 -3.51 -12.26
CA GLU A 5 10.72 -2.87 -13.49
C GLU A 5 9.24 -2.42 -13.41
N ASP A 6 8.37 -3.23 -12.78
CA ASP A 6 6.98 -2.83 -12.53
C ASP A 6 6.87 -1.58 -11.65
N VAL A 7 7.73 -1.47 -10.63
CA VAL A 7 7.82 -0.29 -9.77
C VAL A 7 8.32 0.91 -10.55
N GLU A 8 9.38 0.74 -11.35
CA GLU A 8 9.96 1.79 -12.20
C GLU A 8 8.94 2.34 -13.21
N ILE A 9 8.18 1.47 -13.87
CA ILE A 9 7.14 1.86 -14.83
C ILE A 9 6.06 2.70 -14.13
N LEU A 10 5.54 2.24 -12.99
CA LEU A 10 4.48 2.95 -12.27
C LEU A 10 4.98 4.27 -11.65
N ALA A 11 6.20 4.28 -11.11
CA ALA A 11 6.81 5.49 -10.56
C ALA A 11 6.99 6.54 -11.66
N TYR A 12 7.43 6.12 -12.85
CA TYR A 12 7.54 7.01 -14.01
C TYR A 12 6.19 7.54 -14.49
N GLN A 13 5.15 6.70 -14.53
CA GLN A 13 3.79 7.14 -14.87
C GLN A 13 3.26 8.19 -13.87
N ARG A 14 3.53 8.01 -12.57
CA ARG A 14 3.19 9.00 -11.54
C ARG A 14 3.98 10.29 -11.67
N TYR A 15 5.28 10.20 -11.94
CA TYR A 15 6.09 11.39 -12.21
C TYR A 15 5.48 12.19 -13.38
N LYS A 16 5.02 11.51 -14.43
CA LYS A 16 4.37 12.15 -15.58
C LYS A 16 3.01 12.75 -15.29
N SER A 17 2.28 12.27 -14.28
CA SER A 17 0.99 12.87 -13.90
C SER A 17 1.13 14.24 -13.25
N ASN A 18 2.35 14.60 -12.83
CA ASN A 18 2.69 15.91 -12.24
C ASN A 18 1.77 16.29 -11.05
N GLU A 19 1.35 15.29 -10.28
CA GLU A 19 0.59 15.52 -9.05
C GLU A 19 1.39 16.35 -8.06
N SER A 20 0.70 17.21 -7.30
CA SER A 20 1.35 18.02 -6.28
C SER A 20 2.01 17.13 -5.23
N TYR A 21 3.07 17.68 -4.62
CA TYR A 21 3.75 17.04 -3.50
C TYR A 21 2.76 16.63 -2.42
N GLU A 22 1.88 17.55 -2.04
CA GLU A 22 0.89 17.37 -0.98
C GLU A 22 -0.07 16.22 -1.27
N LYS A 23 -0.57 16.14 -2.51
CA LYS A 23 -1.42 15.02 -2.94
C LYS A 23 -0.66 13.69 -2.90
N SER A 24 0.60 13.69 -3.27
CA SER A 24 1.44 12.49 -3.24
C SER A 24 1.69 12.01 -1.81
N VAL A 25 1.93 12.93 -0.87
CA VAL A 25 2.06 12.61 0.55
C VAL A 25 0.78 12.00 1.10
N TRP A 26 -0.36 12.66 0.88
CA TRP A 26 -1.66 12.15 1.31
C TRP A 26 -1.98 10.77 0.74
N TYR A 27 -1.69 10.58 -0.54
CA TYR A 27 -1.94 9.30 -1.21
C TYR A 27 -1.02 8.19 -0.70
N LEU A 28 0.26 8.48 -0.47
CA LEU A 28 1.18 7.53 0.15
C LEU A 28 0.72 7.15 1.57
N ALA A 29 0.33 8.13 2.37
CA ALA A 29 -0.19 7.91 3.71
C ALA A 29 -1.43 7.01 3.69
N GLU A 30 -2.38 7.28 2.77
CA GLU A 30 -3.58 6.47 2.61
C GLU A 30 -3.25 5.01 2.27
N LEU A 31 -2.29 4.78 1.36
CA LEU A 31 -1.84 3.43 1.02
C LEU A 31 -1.21 2.72 2.21
N CYS A 32 -0.36 3.40 2.98
CA CYS A 32 0.25 2.86 4.18
C CYS A 32 -0.80 2.43 5.22
N VAL A 33 -1.79 3.29 5.51
CA VAL A 33 -2.87 2.97 6.45
C VAL A 33 -3.71 1.82 5.92
N LYS A 34 -4.10 1.83 4.63
CA LYS A 34 -4.85 0.73 4.01
C LYS A 34 -4.14 -0.61 4.16
N ILE A 35 -2.84 -0.66 3.89
CA ILE A 35 -2.05 -1.88 4.06
C ILE A 35 -2.05 -2.29 5.53
N ASN A 36 -1.65 -1.40 6.44
CA ASN A 36 -1.52 -1.68 7.87
C ASN A 36 -2.82 -2.14 8.53
N LYS A 37 -3.97 -1.63 8.09
CA LYS A 37 -5.27 -2.06 8.64
C LYS A 37 -5.68 -3.45 8.20
N ASN A 38 -5.14 -3.97 7.11
CA ASN A 38 -5.57 -5.23 6.52
C ASN A 38 -4.54 -6.36 6.65
N VAL A 39 -3.32 -6.04 7.13
CA VAL A 39 -2.26 -7.03 7.36
C VAL A 39 -1.68 -6.97 8.78
N ARG A 40 -1.29 -8.12 9.31
CA ARG A 40 -0.54 -8.28 10.57
C ARG A 40 0.86 -7.68 10.37
N ASN A 41 1.34 -6.91 11.35
CA ASN A 41 2.69 -6.31 11.36
C ASN A 41 3.02 -5.44 10.11
N GLY A 42 2.07 -4.65 9.62
CA GLY A 42 2.22 -3.89 8.37
C GLY A 42 3.40 -2.90 8.29
N TYR A 43 3.93 -2.45 9.44
CA TYR A 43 5.11 -1.58 9.51
C TYR A 43 6.44 -2.29 9.19
N ASP A 44 6.49 -3.63 9.28
CA ASP A 44 7.73 -4.43 9.17
C ASP A 44 7.79 -5.23 7.84
N ILE A 45 6.98 -4.83 6.86
CA ILE A 45 6.91 -5.50 5.56
C ILE A 45 8.18 -5.19 4.76
N LYS A 46 9.16 -6.10 4.88
CA LYS A 46 10.28 -6.23 3.93
C LYS A 46 9.75 -6.44 2.50
N PRO A 47 10.55 -6.15 1.45
CA PRO A 47 10.17 -6.48 0.07
C PRO A 47 9.80 -7.97 -0.01
N LEU A 48 8.53 -8.27 -0.23
CA LEU A 48 7.97 -9.61 -0.06
C LEU A 48 8.34 -10.54 -1.23
N GLU A 49 8.83 -11.72 -0.90
CA GLU A 49 8.59 -12.91 -1.72
C GLU A 49 7.09 -13.23 -1.62
N THR A 50 6.40 -13.18 -2.77
CA THR A 50 4.93 -13.12 -2.92
C THR A 50 4.13 -14.26 -2.27
N ASP A 51 4.77 -15.34 -1.84
CA ASP A 51 4.08 -16.61 -1.67
C ASP A 51 3.33 -16.74 -0.33
N ASN A 52 3.52 -15.77 0.59
CA ASN A 52 2.93 -15.80 1.94
C ASN A 52 2.05 -14.59 2.28
N VAL A 53 1.64 -13.77 1.30
CA VAL A 53 0.81 -12.55 1.55
C VAL A 53 -0.51 -12.89 2.26
N VAL A 54 -1.10 -14.06 1.98
CA VAL A 54 -2.32 -14.53 2.66
C VAL A 54 -2.11 -14.71 4.17
N LEU A 55 -0.95 -15.21 4.59
CA LEU A 55 -0.63 -15.42 6.01
C LEU A 55 -0.46 -14.11 6.78
N LEU A 56 -0.28 -13.00 6.05
CA LEU A 56 -0.18 -11.67 6.62
C LEU A 56 -1.54 -11.01 6.76
N ILE A 57 -2.62 -11.53 6.19
CA ILE A 57 -3.96 -10.93 6.35
C ILE A 57 -4.39 -11.05 7.82
N ARG A 58 -4.99 -10.00 8.38
CA ARG A 58 -5.54 -10.07 9.74
C ARG A 58 -6.76 -10.99 9.78
N ASP A 59 -6.94 -11.68 10.90
CA ASP A 59 -8.02 -12.66 11.05
C ASP A 59 -9.43 -12.06 11.00
N ASP A 60 -9.55 -10.77 11.34
CA ASP A 60 -10.81 -10.03 11.33
C ASP A 60 -11.15 -9.44 9.95
N VAL A 61 -10.28 -9.62 8.95
CA VAL A 61 -10.52 -9.24 7.56
C VAL A 61 -11.23 -10.41 6.86
N ASP A 62 -12.56 -10.44 6.97
CA ASP A 62 -13.38 -11.48 6.35
C ASP A 62 -13.85 -11.06 4.95
N GLY A 63 -12.94 -11.16 3.98
CA GLY A 63 -13.24 -10.93 2.55
C GLY A 63 -13.45 -9.46 2.16
N GLN A 64 -13.56 -8.54 3.11
CA GLN A 64 -13.70 -7.11 2.86
C GLN A 64 -12.56 -6.30 3.47
N LEU A 65 -12.00 -5.39 2.67
CA LEU A 65 -10.95 -4.48 3.09
C LEU A 65 -11.49 -3.47 4.12
N ILE A 66 -10.80 -3.35 5.25
CA ILE A 66 -11.09 -2.33 6.26
C ILE A 66 -10.59 -0.97 5.73
N PRO A 67 -11.48 0.04 5.59
CA PRO A 67 -11.09 1.35 5.09
C PRO A 67 -10.32 2.16 6.16
N PRO A 68 -9.42 3.05 5.72
CA PRO A 68 -8.78 4.03 6.59
C PRO A 68 -9.75 5.15 6.96
N SER A 69 -9.62 5.71 8.16
CA SER A 69 -10.24 6.98 8.55
C SER A 69 -9.35 8.16 8.14
N VAL A 70 -9.94 9.36 8.03
CA VAL A 70 -9.19 10.58 7.65
C VAL A 70 -8.13 10.92 8.71
N GLU A 71 -8.45 10.71 9.98
CA GLU A 71 -7.56 10.94 11.12
C GLU A 71 -6.31 10.05 11.04
N GLU A 72 -6.48 8.74 10.81
CA GLU A 72 -5.35 7.81 10.64
C GLU A 72 -4.46 8.21 9.45
N ILE A 73 -5.07 8.64 8.33
CA ILE A 73 -4.31 9.10 7.16
C ILE A 73 -3.55 10.38 7.49
N ARG A 74 -4.18 11.32 8.20
CA ARG A 74 -3.57 12.59 8.60
C ARG A 74 -2.33 12.37 9.46
N GLU A 75 -2.41 11.49 10.46
CA GLU A 75 -1.28 11.17 11.34
C GLU A 75 -0.07 10.65 10.57
N VAL A 76 -0.28 9.72 9.63
CA VAL A 76 0.79 9.19 8.77
C VAL A 76 1.30 10.26 7.79
N ALA A 77 0.41 11.06 7.21
CA ALA A 77 0.79 12.14 6.30
C ALA A 77 1.68 13.16 7.01
N GLU A 78 1.37 13.54 8.26
CA GLU A 78 2.20 14.44 9.06
C GLU A 78 3.61 13.91 9.30
N ILE A 79 3.77 12.60 9.52
CA ILE A 79 5.09 11.96 9.65
C ILE A 79 5.86 12.09 8.33
N ILE A 80 5.24 11.73 7.21
CA ILE A 80 5.87 11.82 5.87
C ILE A 80 6.26 13.28 5.56
N TYR A 81 5.39 14.25 5.88
CA TYR A 81 5.69 15.67 5.71
C TYR A 81 6.91 16.11 6.53
N LYS A 82 7.04 15.63 7.78
CA LYS A 82 8.18 15.96 8.65
C LYS A 82 9.49 15.37 8.12
N GLU A 83 9.45 14.17 7.56
CA GLU A 83 10.61 13.54 6.90
C GLU A 83 10.97 14.22 5.58
N ALA A 84 10.00 14.91 4.96
CA ALA A 84 10.15 15.68 3.74
C ALA A 84 10.91 14.95 2.61
N PRO A 85 10.52 13.69 2.26
CA PRO A 85 11.21 12.95 1.21
C PRO A 85 11.09 13.66 -0.14
N PRO A 86 12.09 13.57 -1.03
CA PRO A 86 12.02 14.09 -2.39
C PRO A 86 10.82 13.51 -3.17
N LYS A 87 10.28 14.29 -4.11
CA LYS A 87 9.10 13.88 -4.90
C LYS A 87 9.30 12.57 -5.66
N SER A 88 10.48 12.36 -6.25
CA SER A 88 10.82 11.12 -6.95
C SER A 88 10.78 9.90 -6.02
N GLN A 89 11.19 10.08 -4.75
CA GLN A 89 11.14 9.03 -3.74
C GLN A 89 9.70 8.75 -3.29
N LEU A 90 8.85 9.78 -3.18
CA LEU A 90 7.41 9.59 -2.96
C LEU A 90 6.77 8.78 -4.10
N ASP A 91 7.07 9.12 -5.35
CA ASP A 91 6.50 8.42 -6.50
C ASP A 91 6.93 6.95 -6.55
N TRP A 92 8.18 6.67 -6.18
CA TRP A 92 8.68 5.31 -6.01
C TRP A 92 7.91 4.55 -4.92
N PHE A 93 7.81 5.13 -3.72
CA PHE A 93 7.11 4.48 -2.61
C PHE A 93 5.64 4.26 -2.91
N ILE A 94 4.98 5.21 -3.56
CA ILE A 94 3.58 5.04 -3.95
C ILE A 94 3.44 3.89 -4.94
N ALA A 95 4.31 3.79 -5.94
CA ALA A 95 4.28 2.69 -6.91
C ALA A 95 4.41 1.33 -6.21
N GLU A 96 5.39 1.20 -5.31
CA GLU A 96 5.61 -0.01 -4.53
C GLU A 96 4.39 -0.35 -3.66
N LYS A 97 3.89 0.60 -2.86
CA LYS A 97 2.74 0.37 -1.98
C LYS A 97 1.45 0.10 -2.75
N SER A 98 1.28 0.71 -3.92
CA SER A 98 0.14 0.44 -4.81
C SER A 98 0.14 -1.01 -5.32
N LEU A 99 1.31 -1.52 -5.72
CA LEU A 99 1.48 -2.90 -6.15
C LEU A 99 1.22 -3.87 -4.99
N LEU A 100 1.80 -3.61 -3.82
CA LEU A 100 1.60 -4.41 -2.62
C LEU A 100 0.12 -4.46 -2.22
N TYR A 101 -0.55 -3.31 -2.15
CA TYR A 101 -1.97 -3.23 -1.81
C TYR A 101 -2.85 -4.00 -2.81
N ARG A 102 -2.50 -3.98 -4.10
CA ARG A 102 -3.19 -4.77 -5.12
C ARG A 102 -3.06 -6.27 -4.87
N GLU A 103 -1.87 -6.74 -4.48
CA GLU A 103 -1.66 -8.16 -4.16
C GLU A 103 -2.41 -8.57 -2.88
N ILE A 104 -2.42 -7.71 -1.85
CA ILE A 104 -3.22 -7.93 -0.63
C ILE A 104 -4.71 -8.03 -0.97
N LYS A 105 -5.22 -7.12 -1.79
CA LYS A 105 -6.63 -7.12 -2.23
C LYS A 105 -6.98 -8.44 -2.93
N LYS A 106 -6.15 -8.88 -3.88
CA LYS A 106 -6.34 -10.17 -4.56
C LYS A 106 -6.31 -11.36 -3.59
N ALA A 107 -5.39 -11.33 -2.63
CA ALA A 107 -5.25 -12.39 -1.64
C ALA A 107 -6.52 -12.52 -0.76
N ILE A 108 -7.08 -11.39 -0.31
CA ILE A 108 -8.33 -11.33 0.46
C ILE A 108 -9.50 -11.86 -0.38
N GLU A 109 -9.64 -11.40 -1.63
CA GLU A 109 -10.70 -11.84 -2.55
C GLU A 109 -10.62 -13.35 -2.86
N ASN A 110 -9.41 -13.90 -3.01
CA ASN A 110 -9.19 -15.33 -3.24
C ASN A 110 -9.50 -16.17 -2.00
N HIS A 111 -9.09 -15.70 -0.81
CA HIS A 111 -9.34 -16.39 0.45
C HIS A 111 -10.84 -16.48 0.76
N HIS A 112 -11.60 -15.41 0.49
CA HIS A 112 -13.06 -15.43 0.62
C HIS A 112 -13.71 -16.45 -0.32
N ARG A 113 -13.34 -16.43 -1.62
CA ARG A 113 -13.86 -17.39 -2.61
C ARG A 113 -13.60 -18.86 -2.26
N ASN A 114 -12.45 -19.15 -1.64
CA ASN A 114 -12.11 -20.52 -1.22
C ASN A 114 -12.85 -20.98 0.05
N LYS A 115 -13.39 -20.07 0.87
CA LYS A 115 -14.24 -20.44 2.02
C LYS A 115 -15.67 -20.80 1.60
N ASP A 116 -16.13 -20.27 0.47
CA ASP A 116 -17.48 -20.47 -0.05
C ASP A 116 -17.63 -21.70 -0.97
N CYS A 117 -16.55 -22.47 -1.17
CA CYS A 117 -16.53 -23.75 -1.92
C CYS A 117 -16.32 -24.94 -0.97
#